data_AF-A0A2E5ZAU7-F1
#
_entry.id   AF-A0A2E5ZAU7-F1
#
_cell.length_a   1.000
_cell.length_b   1.000
_cell.length_c   1.000
_cell.angle_alpha   90.00
_cell.angle_beta   90.00
_cell.angle_gamma   90.00
#
_symmetry.space_group_name_H-M   'P 1'
#
loop_
_entity.id
_entity.type
_entity.pdbx_description
1 polymer ?
#
loop_
_entity_poly.entity_id
_entity_poly.type
_entity_poly.pdbx_seq_one_letter_code
_entity_poly.pdbx_strand_id
1 'polypeptide(L)'
;MARRDSLTWFILGIAQIMIGEAILEAGTTEVLGRVIQGTGSGTIALGLYFLLFLARNESEFKELYSQAERTLLVTDENSGQKELIDQSSKPIKAIWYTIPVGMAFIGLISLLING
;
A
#
# COMPACT_ATOMS: atom_id res chain seq x y z
N MET A 1 7.57 -0.91 6.09
CA MET A 1 7.13 0.40 5.53
C MET A 1 6.88 0.30 4.02
N ALA A 2 7.90 0.00 3.19
CA ALA A 2 7.78 -0.08 1.73
C ALA A 2 6.54 -0.84 1.18
N ARG A 3 6.17 -1.96 1.79
CA ARG A 3 5.02 -2.81 1.41
C ARG A 3 3.65 -2.13 1.55
N ARG A 4 3.52 -1.29 2.58
CA ARG A 4 2.27 -0.63 2.96
C ARG A 4 2.12 0.72 2.23
N ASP A 5 3.26 1.37 2.01
CA ASP A 5 3.33 2.66 1.33
C ASP A 5 3.10 2.50 -0.18
N SER A 6 3.58 1.41 -0.80
CA SER A 6 3.38 1.13 -2.25
C SER A 6 1.91 1.03 -2.66
N LEU A 7 1.10 0.32 -1.87
CA LEU A 7 -0.33 0.18 -2.11
C LEU A 7 -1.07 1.51 -1.89
N THR A 8 -0.62 2.29 -0.91
CA THR A 8 -1.15 3.63 -0.64
C THR A 8 -0.90 4.57 -1.82
N TRP A 9 0.32 4.58 -2.36
CA TRP A 9 0.66 5.34 -3.57
C TRP A 9 -0.20 4.95 -4.77
N PHE A 10 -0.40 3.65 -4.98
CA PHE A 10 -1.23 3.16 -6.07
C PHE A 10 -2.70 3.63 -5.95
N ILE A 11 -3.29 3.51 -4.76
CA ILE A 11 -4.68 3.96 -4.49
C ILE A 11 -4.78 5.47 -4.63
N LEU A 12 -3.79 6.22 -4.15
CA LEU A 12 -3.76 7.68 -4.26
C LEU A 12 -3.74 8.13 -5.73
N GLY A 13 -3.00 7.43 -6.58
CA GLY A 13 -3.01 7.68 -8.02
C GLY A 13 -4.38 7.44 -8.65
N ILE A 14 -5.07 6.36 -8.31
CA ILE A 14 -6.44 6.09 -8.77
C ILE A 14 -7.39 7.21 -8.31
N ALA A 15 -7.30 7.60 -7.03
CA ALA A 15 -8.11 8.69 -6.49
C ALA A 15 -7.85 10.02 -7.21
N GLN A 16 -6.59 10.33 -7.57
CA GLN A 16 -6.28 11.52 -8.36
C GLN A 16 -6.95 11.48 -9.74
N ILE A 17 -6.96 10.34 -10.45
CA ILE A 17 -7.66 10.24 -11.73
C ILE A 17 -9.15 10.55 -11.55
N MET A 18 -9.81 9.89 -10.59
CA MET A 18 -11.25 10.08 -10.33
C MET A 18 -11.59 11.51 -9.91
N ILE A 19 -10.76 12.13 -9.06
CA ILE A 19 -10.93 13.54 -8.67
C ILE A 19 -10.77 14.45 -9.89
N GLY A 20 -9.78 14.17 -10.74
CA GLY A 20 -9.56 14.92 -11.96
C GLY A 20 -10.74 14.83 -12.94
N GLU A 21 -11.30 13.63 -13.13
CA GLU A 21 -12.54 13.42 -13.90
C GLU A 21 -13.71 14.22 -13.32
N ALA A 22 -13.97 14.11 -12.01
CA ALA A 22 -15.05 14.85 -11.36
C ALA A 22 -14.90 16.38 -11.50
N ILE A 23 -13.67 16.90 -11.47
CA ILE A 23 -13.38 18.33 -11.69
C ILE A 23 -13.73 18.73 -13.13
N LEU A 24 -13.39 17.91 -14.12
CA LEU A 24 -13.71 18.16 -15.53
C LEU A 24 -15.22 18.10 -15.78
N GLU A 25 -15.90 17.09 -15.22
CA GLU A 25 -17.37 16.93 -15.33
C GLU A 25 -18.14 18.08 -14.68
N ALA A 26 -17.65 18.60 -13.55
CA ALA A 26 -18.26 19.74 -12.86
C ALA A 26 -18.12 21.07 -13.62
N GLY A 27 -17.43 21.10 -14.77
CA GLY A 27 -17.26 22.32 -15.57
C GLY A 27 -16.48 23.41 -14.85
N THR A 28 -15.62 23.03 -13.88
CA THR A 28 -14.79 23.99 -13.13
C THR A 28 -13.57 24.41 -13.94
N THR A 29 -12.36 23.93 -13.60
CA THR A 29 -11.11 24.36 -14.24
C THR A 29 -10.47 23.22 -15.01
N GLU A 30 -10.52 23.30 -16.34
CA GLU A 30 -9.97 22.27 -17.24
C GLU A 30 -8.47 22.00 -17.00
N VAL A 31 -7.68 23.06 -16.80
CA VAL A 31 -6.24 22.94 -16.52
C VAL A 31 -6.01 22.17 -15.22
N LEU A 32 -6.78 22.45 -14.17
CA LEU A 32 -6.63 21.80 -12.88
C LEU A 32 -7.00 20.31 -12.97
N GLY A 33 -8.13 20.00 -13.62
CA GLY A 33 -8.56 18.61 -13.85
C GLY A 33 -7.50 17.80 -14.61
N ARG A 34 -6.98 18.36 -15.71
CA ARG A 34 -5.92 17.71 -16.51
C ARG A 34 -4.59 17.55 -15.77
N VAL A 35 -4.18 18.53 -14.96
CA VAL A 35 -2.96 18.42 -14.13
C VAL A 35 -3.10 17.34 -13.07
N ILE A 36 -4.27 17.27 -12.42
CA ILE A 36 -4.55 16.24 -11.42
C ILE A 36 -4.57 14.84 -12.06
N GLN A 37 -5.20 14.68 -13.23
CA GLN A 37 -5.15 13.40 -13.96
C GLN A 37 -3.73 13.04 -14.42
N GLY A 38 -3.00 14.01 -14.97
CA GLY A 38 -1.62 13.80 -15.42
C GLY A 38 -0.71 13.35 -14.27
N THR A 39 -0.77 14.03 -13.12
CA THR A 39 -0.02 13.61 -11.93
C THR A 39 -0.51 12.27 -11.36
N GLY A 40 -1.82 12.01 -11.40
CA GLY A 40 -2.41 10.71 -11.03
C GLY A 40 -1.83 9.54 -11.81
N SER A 41 -1.67 9.68 -13.13
CA SER A 41 -1.05 8.63 -13.96
C SER A 41 0.40 8.32 -13.54
N GLY A 42 1.17 9.36 -13.19
CA GLY A 42 2.53 9.21 -12.67
C GLY A 42 2.56 8.54 -11.29
N THR A 43 1.62 8.87 -10.42
CA THR A 43 1.47 8.24 -9.11
C THR A 43 1.08 6.75 -9.24
N ILE A 44 0.20 6.39 -10.18
CA ILE A 44 -0.14 4.99 -10.49
C ILE A 44 1.11 4.24 -10.95
N ALA A 45 1.88 4.81 -11.88
CA ALA A 45 3.11 4.20 -12.37
C ALA A 45 4.13 3.97 -11.23
N LEU A 46 4.28 4.93 -10.33
CA LEU A 46 5.14 4.80 -9.15
C LEU A 46 4.64 3.69 -8.19
N GLY A 47 3.34 3.66 -7.92
CA GLY A 47 2.72 2.62 -7.11
C GLY A 47 2.94 1.22 -7.70
N LEU A 48 2.72 1.08 -9.01
CA LEU A 48 2.97 -0.17 -9.74
C LEU A 48 4.45 -0.58 -9.70
N TYR A 49 5.36 0.36 -9.90
CA TYR A 49 6.80 0.10 -9.79
C TYR A 49 7.14 -0.50 -8.43
N PHE A 50 6.68 0.09 -7.34
CA PHE A 50 6.94 -0.44 -6.00
C PHE A 50 6.27 -1.79 -5.73
N LEU A 51 5.04 -2.00 -6.23
CA LEU A 51 4.34 -3.28 -6.10
C LEU A 51 5.07 -4.40 -6.85
N LEU A 52 5.52 -4.14 -8.08
CA LEU A 52 6.31 -5.09 -8.87
C LEU A 52 7.68 -5.34 -8.24
N PHE A 53 8.35 -4.28 -7.78
CA PHE A 53 9.63 -4.39 -7.07
C PHE A 53 9.50 -5.27 -5.82
N LEU A 54 8.45 -5.06 -5.05
CA LEU A 54 8.17 -5.86 -3.86
C LEU A 54 7.90 -7.32 -4.22
N ALA A 55 7.04 -7.57 -5.21
CA ALA A 55 6.70 -8.92 -5.66
C ALA A 55 7.96 -9.65 -6.16
N ARG A 56 8.83 -8.96 -6.89
CA ARG A 56 10.10 -9.50 -7.40
C ARG A 56 11.07 -9.87 -6.29
N ASN A 57 11.12 -9.09 -5.21
CA ASN A 57 12.07 -9.27 -4.11
C ASN A 57 11.43 -9.88 -2.85
N GLU A 58 10.27 -10.53 -2.99
CA GLU A 58 9.48 -10.97 -1.84
C GLU A 58 10.25 -11.96 -0.94
N SER A 59 11.06 -12.84 -1.52
CA SER A 59 11.87 -13.82 -0.77
C SER A 59 12.87 -13.16 0.18
N GLU A 60 13.53 -12.10 -0.28
CA GLU A 60 14.55 -11.37 0.47
C GLU A 60 13.93 -10.58 1.64
N PHE A 61 12.74 -10.01 1.42
CA PHE A 61 11.98 -9.35 2.48
C PHE A 61 11.40 -10.33 3.51
N LYS A 62 10.95 -11.51 3.10
CA LYS A 62 10.35 -12.48 4.03
C LYS A 62 11.38 -12.97 5.05
N GLU A 63 12.63 -13.13 4.63
CA GLU A 63 13.71 -13.63 5.47
C GLU A 63 14.22 -12.55 6.45
N LEU A 64 14.51 -11.33 5.96
CA LEU A 64 15.00 -10.22 6.78
C LEU A 64 13.97 -9.70 7.78
N TYR A 65 12.69 -9.59 7.39
CA TYR A 65 11.64 -9.09 8.28
C TYR A 65 11.15 -10.15 9.28
N SER A 66 11.21 -11.44 8.92
CA SER A 66 10.91 -12.53 9.86
C SER A 66 11.89 -12.54 11.05
N GLN A 67 13.14 -12.16 10.86
CA GLN A 67 14.12 -12.04 11.96
C GLN A 67 14.01 -10.72 12.73
N ALA A 68 13.70 -9.59 12.08
CA ALA A 68 13.64 -8.30 12.77
C ALA A 68 12.31 -8.07 13.52
N GLU A 69 11.20 -8.63 13.05
CA GLU A 69 9.86 -8.33 13.55
C GLU A 69 9.30 -9.38 14.53
N ARG A 70 9.94 -10.55 14.64
CA ARG A 70 9.49 -11.69 15.47
C ARG A 70 10.34 -11.89 16.72
N THR A 71 11.19 -10.93 17.03
CA THR A 71 12.28 -11.15 17.98
C THR A 71 12.23 -10.09 19.05
N LEU A 72 11.37 -10.30 20.05
CA LEU A 72 11.44 -9.55 21.30
C LEU A 72 12.41 -10.29 22.21
N LEU A 73 13.47 -9.59 22.66
CA LEU A 73 14.32 -10.05 23.76
C LEU A 73 13.50 -9.94 25.05
N VAL A 74 12.93 -11.05 25.47
CA VAL A 74 12.21 -11.15 26.74
C VAL A 74 13.15 -11.83 27.74
N THR A 75 13.32 -11.21 28.90
CA THR A 75 14.08 -11.83 30.00
C THR A 75 13.16 -12.81 30.72
N ASP A 76 13.53 -14.08 30.76
CA ASP A 76 12.83 -15.11 31.53
C ASP A 76 12.93 -14.78 33.03
N GLU A 77 11.77 -14.63 33.68
CA GLU A 77 11.65 -14.24 35.10
C GLU A 77 12.23 -15.28 36.07
N ASN A 78 12.40 -16.53 35.64
CA ASN A 78 12.92 -17.62 36.48
C ASN A 78 14.43 -17.87 36.30
N SER A 79 14.96 -17.66 35.09
CA SER A 79 16.36 -17.97 34.75
C SER A 79 17.24 -16.74 34.53
N GLY A 80 16.64 -15.55 34.36
CA GLY A 80 17.34 -14.31 34.03
C GLY A 80 17.94 -14.30 32.62
N GLN A 81 17.72 -15.34 31.81
CA GLN A 81 18.25 -15.43 30.45
C GLN A 81 17.34 -14.70 29.46
N LYS A 82 17.94 -14.11 28.43
CA LYS A 82 17.21 -13.40 27.39
C LYS A 82 16.81 -14.38 26.30
N GLU A 83 15.51 -14.64 26.17
CA GLU A 83 14.94 -15.46 25.12
C GLU A 83 14.29 -14.60 24.04
N LEU A 84 14.29 -15.11 22.81
CA LEU A 84 13.68 -14.47 21.65
C LEU A 84 12.29 -15.06 21.44
N ILE A 85 11.24 -14.28 21.69
CA ILE A 85 9.84 -14.75 21.60
C ILE A 85 9.10 -14.08 20.43
N ASP A 86 8.48 -14.90 19.57
CA ASP A 86 7.65 -14.46 18.43
C ASP A 86 6.23 -14.08 18.87
N GLN A 87 5.98 -12.77 19.00
CA GLN A 87 4.65 -12.23 19.33
C GLN A 87 3.88 -11.68 18.11
N SER A 88 4.15 -12.15 16.89
CA SER A 88 3.46 -11.63 15.71
C SER A 88 1.96 -12.02 15.66
N SER A 89 1.07 -11.09 16.06
CA SER A 89 -0.39 -11.22 15.89
C SER A 89 -0.78 -11.18 14.40
N LYS A 90 -0.86 -12.36 13.78
CA LYS A 90 -1.27 -12.58 12.39
C LYS A 90 -2.64 -11.97 12.01
N PRO A 91 -3.68 -11.95 12.87
CA PRO A 91 -5.01 -11.45 12.49
C PRO A 91 -5.05 -9.96 12.17
N ILE A 92 -4.32 -9.13 12.92
CA ILE A 92 -4.35 -7.68 12.75
C ILE A 92 -3.74 -7.29 11.41
N LYS A 93 -2.66 -7.97 10.98
CA LYS A 93 -2.00 -7.68 9.70
C LYS A 93 -2.92 -7.92 8.50
N ALA A 94 -3.76 -8.97 8.51
CA ALA A 94 -4.62 -9.29 7.38
C ALA A 94 -5.67 -8.20 7.09
N ILE A 95 -6.33 -7.69 8.14
CA ILE A 95 -7.40 -6.68 8.01
C ILE A 95 -6.88 -5.38 7.35
N TRP A 96 -5.67 -4.95 7.74
CA TRP A 96 -5.06 -3.72 7.22
C TRP A 96 -4.67 -3.78 5.73
N TYR A 97 -4.55 -4.98 5.14
CA TYR A 97 -4.31 -5.13 3.70
C TYR A 97 -5.60 -5.35 2.91
N THR A 98 -6.58 -6.03 3.48
CA THR A 98 -7.85 -6.29 2.78
C THR A 98 -8.59 -5.01 2.40
N ILE A 99 -8.62 -4.01 3.30
CA ILE A 99 -9.34 -2.76 3.05
C ILE A 99 -8.72 -1.97 1.89
N PRO A 100 -7.42 -1.65 1.87
CA PRO A 100 -6.84 -0.87 0.77
C PRO A 100 -6.85 -1.66 -0.55
N VAL A 101 -6.62 -2.99 -0.52
CA VAL A 101 -6.73 -3.82 -1.74
C VAL A 101 -8.16 -3.77 -2.30
N GLY A 102 -9.18 -3.86 -1.43
CA GLY A 102 -10.57 -3.71 -1.84
C GLY A 102 -10.87 -2.34 -2.46
N MET A 103 -10.36 -1.26 -1.86
CA MET A 103 -10.50 0.09 -2.42
C MET A 103 -9.81 0.24 -3.78
N ALA A 104 -8.59 -0.28 -3.91
CA ALA A 104 -7.87 -0.29 -5.18
C ALA A 104 -8.66 -1.02 -6.26
N PHE A 105 -9.22 -2.18 -5.93
CA PHE A 105 -10.06 -2.95 -6.84
C PHE A 105 -11.31 -2.18 -7.28
N ILE A 106 -12.05 -1.59 -6.33
CA ILE A 106 -13.24 -0.78 -6.64
C ILE A 106 -12.88 0.41 -7.54
N GLY A 107 -11.79 1.12 -7.23
CA GLY A 107 -11.34 2.25 -8.03
C GLY A 107 -10.94 1.86 -9.46
N LEU A 108 -10.25 0.73 -9.63
CA LEU A 108 -9.92 0.20 -10.97
C LEU A 108 -11.16 -0.20 -11.76
N ILE A 109 -12.17 -0.79 -11.11
CA ILE A 109 -13.45 -1.11 -11.74
C ILE A 109 -14.18 0.17 -12.16
N SER A 110 -14.19 1.20 -11.32
CA SER A 110 -14.76 2.50 -11.66
C SER A 110 -14.07 3.11 -12.89
N LEU A 111 -12.74 3.07 -12.95
CA LEU A 111 -11.97 3.54 -14.10
C LEU A 111 -12.30 2.74 -15.37
N LEU A 112 -12.43 1.42 -15.25
CA LEU A 112 -12.78 0.57 -16.40
C LEU A 112 -14.19 0.86 -16.96
N ILE A 113 -15.13 1.24 -16.10
CA ILE A 113 -16.52 1.50 -16.49
C ILE A 113 -16.69 2.93 -17.03
N ASN A 114 -16.01 3.90 -16.42
CA ASN A 114 -16.21 5.33 -16.69
C ASN A 114 -15.13 5.98 -17.56
N GLY A 115 -13.98 5.31 -17.73
CA GLY A 115 -12.83 5.79 -18.50
C GLY A 115 -12.88 5.48 -19.98
#